data_AF-A0A9W9M0A6-F1
#
_entry.id   AF-A0A9W9M0A6-F1
#
_cell.length_a   1.000
_cell.length_b   1.000
_cell.length_c   1.000
_cell.angle_alpha   90.00
_cell.angle_beta   90.00
_cell.angle_gamma   90.00
#
_symmetry.space_group_name_H-M   'P 1'
#
loop_
_entity.id
_entity.type
_entity.pdbx_description
1 polymer ?
#
loop_
_entity_poly.entity_id
_entity_poly.type
_entity_poly.pdbx_seq_one_letter_code
_entity_poly.pdbx_strand_id
1 'polypeptide(L)'
;MRPSYVNALLIQSRGWELITECDECADKRRRIGSPSLFPICSRAPGYFDGACGNCKFQDHGFRCSLAIGIAANPVDLDDDDDVIIID
;
A
#
# COMPACT_ATOMS: atom_id res chain seq x y z
N MET A 1 -21.48 -8.39 4.21
CA MET A 1 -20.36 -7.42 4.14
C MET A 1 -19.32 -7.97 3.17
N ARG A 2 -18.78 -7.18 2.23
CA ARG A 2 -17.77 -7.68 1.28
C ARG A 2 -16.43 -7.89 2.03
N PRO A 3 -15.75 -9.05 1.89
CA PRO A 3 -14.46 -9.29 2.52
C PRO A 3 -13.41 -8.22 2.19
N SER A 4 -13.49 -7.62 0.99
CA SER A 4 -12.67 -6.50 0.55
C SER A 4 -12.66 -5.32 1.53
N TYR A 5 -13.77 -5.03 2.22
CA TYR A 5 -13.87 -3.87 3.11
C TYR A 5 -13.10 -4.09 4.41
N VAL A 6 -13.23 -5.29 4.99
CA VAL A 6 -12.48 -5.67 6.18
C VAL A 6 -10.99 -5.73 5.87
N ASN A 7 -10.62 -6.35 4.74
CA ASN A 7 -9.22 -6.43 4.33
C ASN A 7 -8.60 -5.05 4.10
N ALA A 8 -9.34 -4.14 3.47
CA ALA A 8 -8.88 -2.78 3.24
C ALA A 8 -8.66 -2.00 4.56
N LEU A 9 -9.56 -2.16 5.54
CA LEU A 9 -9.39 -1.60 6.88
C LEU A 9 -8.17 -2.19 7.60
N LEU A 10 -7.95 -3.50 7.51
CA LEU A 10 -6.78 -4.16 8.10
C LEU A 10 -5.47 -3.65 7.48
N ILE A 11 -5.44 -3.51 6.15
CA ILE A 11 -4.29 -2.94 5.43
C ILE A 11 -4.05 -1.50 5.87
N GLN A 12 -5.09 -0.67 6.01
CA GLN A 12 -4.90 0.73 6.40
C GLN A 12 -4.49 0.89 7.86
N SER A 13 -4.92 -0.03 8.73
CA SER A 13 -4.61 0.02 10.16
C SER A 13 -3.24 -0.56 10.53
N ARG A 14 -2.72 -1.52 9.74
CA ARG A 14 -1.53 -2.31 10.10
C ARG A 14 -0.51 -2.44 8.98
N GLY A 15 -0.85 -2.03 7.77
CA GLY A 15 0.06 -2.03 6.63
C GLY A 15 1.04 -0.87 6.68
N TRP A 16 1.94 -0.86 5.71
CA TRP A 16 2.93 0.20 5.55
C TRP A 16 2.46 1.21 4.52
N GLU A 17 2.65 2.48 4.85
CA GLU A 17 2.57 3.57 3.88
C GLU A 17 3.64 3.41 2.82
N LEU A 18 3.26 3.68 1.58
CA LEU A 18 4.17 3.62 0.44
C LEU A 18 4.74 5.01 0.17
N ILE A 19 6.06 5.06 -0.04
CA ILE A 19 6.74 6.28 -0.51
C ILE A 19 6.15 6.73 -1.85
N THR A 20 5.84 5.76 -2.72
CA THR A 20 5.20 5.99 -4.02
C THR A 20 3.93 5.18 -4.13
N GLU A 21 2.85 5.81 -4.55
CA GLU A 21 1.56 5.13 -4.72
C GLU A 21 1.55 4.15 -5.89
N CYS A 22 0.65 3.16 -5.84
CA CYS A 22 0.34 2.37 -7.02
C CYS A 22 -0.29 3.23 -8.13
N ASP A 23 -0.16 2.76 -9.37
CA ASP A 23 -0.61 3.50 -10.56
C ASP A 23 -2.11 3.80 -10.53
N GLU A 24 -2.92 2.86 -10.05
CA GLU A 24 -4.37 3.03 -9.89
C GLU A 24 -4.72 4.15 -8.88
N CYS A 25 -3.97 4.30 -7.79
CA CYS A 25 -4.17 5.39 -6.83
C CYS A 25 -3.71 6.73 -7.41
N ALA A 26 -2.54 6.75 -8.04
CA ALA A 26 -1.98 7.94 -8.67
C ALA A 26 -2.91 8.48 -9.77
N ASP A 27 -3.42 7.59 -10.64
CA ASP A 27 -4.33 7.95 -11.72
C ASP A 27 -5.68 8.45 -11.20
N LYS A 28 -6.24 7.82 -10.15
CA LYS A 28 -7.46 8.32 -9.51
C LYS A 28 -7.27 9.70 -8.92
N ARG A 29 -6.15 9.94 -8.24
CA ARG A 29 -5.83 11.27 -7.69
C ARG A 29 -5.75 12.31 -8.82
N ARG A 30 -5.09 11.99 -9.94
CA ARG A 30 -5.01 12.89 -11.11
C ARG A 30 -6.39 13.19 -11.72
N ARG A 31 -7.28 12.21 -11.80
CA ARG A 31 -8.60 12.36 -12.46
C ARG A 31 -9.66 13.01 -11.57
N ILE A 32 -9.67 12.68 -10.28
CA ILE A 32 -10.76 12.99 -9.36
C ILE A 32 -10.33 14.04 -8.31
N GLY A 33 -9.03 14.26 -8.12
CA GLY A 33 -8.49 15.22 -7.16
C GLY A 33 -8.52 14.72 -5.71
N SER A 34 -9.09 13.55 -5.44
CA SER A 34 -9.05 12.91 -4.12
C SER A 34 -8.41 11.52 -4.22
N PRO A 35 -7.74 11.05 -3.15
CA PRO A 35 -7.49 9.64 -2.97
C PRO A 35 -8.83 8.88 -2.99
N SER A 36 -8.77 7.56 -3.09
CA SER A 36 -9.94 6.72 -2.85
C SER A 36 -10.39 6.83 -1.37
N LEU A 37 -11.13 5.85 -0.83
CA LEU A 37 -11.62 5.88 0.56
C LEU A 37 -10.54 6.26 1.59
N PHE A 38 -9.28 5.85 1.37
CA PHE A 38 -8.16 6.17 2.25
C PHE A 38 -7.24 7.21 1.61
N PRO A 39 -6.77 8.20 2.39
CA PRO A 39 -5.94 9.29 1.88
C PRO A 39 -4.54 8.84 1.45
N ILE A 40 -4.04 7.77 2.07
CA ILE A 40 -2.70 7.23 1.91
C ILE A 40 -2.78 5.89 1.17
N CYS A 41 -1.83 5.64 0.27
CA CYS A 41 -1.67 4.35 -0.37
C CYS A 41 -0.84 3.42 0.53
N SER A 42 -1.51 2.54 1.28
CA SER A 42 -0.86 1.57 2.17
C SER A 42 -1.05 0.13 1.69
N ARG A 43 -0.07 -0.75 1.92
CA ARG A 43 -0.16 -2.20 1.64
C ARG A 43 0.30 -3.03 2.83
N ALA A 44 -0.16 -4.28 2.93
CA ALA A 44 0.35 -5.26 3.90
C ALA A 44 1.11 -6.36 3.14
N PRO A 45 2.46 -6.31 3.08
CA PRO A 45 3.24 -7.27 2.30
C PRO A 45 3.04 -8.70 2.80
N GLY A 46 3.00 -9.67 1.89
CA GLY A 46 2.71 -11.07 2.24
C GLY A 46 1.24 -11.37 2.55
N TYR A 47 0.38 -10.36 2.66
CA TYR A 47 -1.06 -10.50 2.89
C TYR A 47 -1.86 -9.97 1.69
N PHE A 48 -3.09 -10.44 1.56
CA PHE A 48 -4.10 -9.88 0.64
C PHE A 48 -3.64 -9.69 -0.82
N ASP A 49 -2.78 -10.58 -1.31
CA ASP A 49 -2.19 -10.58 -2.66
C ASP A 49 -1.21 -9.42 -2.93
N GLY A 50 -0.73 -8.74 -1.88
CA GLY A 50 0.20 -7.61 -1.98
C GLY A 50 -0.45 -6.29 -2.42
N ALA A 51 -1.76 -6.28 -2.66
CA ALA A 51 -2.49 -5.09 -3.10
C ALA A 51 -2.61 -4.03 -1.99
N CYS A 52 -2.68 -2.75 -2.38
CA CYS A 52 -2.95 -1.66 -1.44
C CYS A 52 -4.42 -1.66 -0.95
N GLY A 53 -4.68 -1.01 0.19
CA GLY A 53 -6.01 -0.93 0.80
C GLY A 53 -7.05 -0.27 -0.11
N ASN A 54 -6.66 0.76 -0.87
CA ASN A 54 -7.54 1.44 -1.82
C ASN A 54 -7.96 0.55 -3.01
N CYS A 55 -7.05 -0.26 -3.56
CA CYS A 55 -7.37 -1.25 -4.58
C CYS A 55 -8.18 -2.41 -3.99
N LYS A 56 -7.84 -2.86 -2.77
CA LYS A 56 -8.57 -3.94 -2.09
C LYS A 56 -10.00 -3.54 -1.78
N PHE A 57 -10.25 -2.31 -1.32
CA PHE A 57 -11.60 -1.80 -1.02
C PHE A 57 -12.56 -1.92 -2.21
N GLN A 58 -12.07 -1.57 -3.41
CA GLN A 58 -12.83 -1.67 -4.65
C GLN A 58 -12.95 -3.12 -5.16
N ASP A 59 -12.22 -4.05 -4.55
CA ASP A 59 -12.03 -5.44 -5.03
C ASP A 59 -11.32 -5.49 -6.39
N HIS A 60 -10.47 -4.49 -6.63
CA HIS A 60 -9.62 -4.34 -7.80
C HIS A 60 -8.16 -4.69 -7.47
N GLY A 61 -7.94 -5.64 -6.57
CA GLY A 61 -6.59 -6.04 -6.15
C GLY A 61 -5.70 -6.45 -7.33
N PHE A 62 -6.28 -7.14 -8.32
CA PHE A 62 -5.60 -7.55 -9.54
C PHE A 62 -5.14 -6.39 -10.46
N ARG A 63 -5.66 -5.18 -10.26
CA ARG A 63 -5.24 -3.97 -10.99
C ARG A 63 -4.18 -3.18 -10.25
N CYS A 64 -3.92 -3.53 -8.99
CA CYS A 64 -2.92 -2.85 -8.19
C CYS A 64 -1.54 -3.18 -8.76
N SER A 65 -0.75 -2.18 -9.16
CA SER A 65 0.62 -2.42 -9.64
C SER A 65 1.58 -2.96 -8.57
N LEU A 66 1.12 -3.03 -7.33
CA LEU A 66 1.82 -3.65 -6.20
C LEU A 66 1.43 -5.12 -5.98
N ALA A 67 0.33 -5.56 -6.60
CA ALA A 67 0.01 -6.98 -6.63
C ALA A 67 1.03 -7.64 -7.55
N ILE A 68 1.67 -8.71 -7.05
CA ILE A 68 2.89 -9.40 -7.53
C ILE A 68 4.11 -9.08 -6.63
N GLY A 69 4.62 -10.15 -6.01
CA GLY A 69 5.54 -10.16 -4.85
C GLY A 69 6.98 -9.71 -5.09
N ILE A 70 7.20 -8.54 -5.70
CA ILE A 70 8.55 -7.94 -5.83
C ILE A 70 8.58 -6.43 -5.49
N ALA A 71 7.47 -5.70 -5.49
CA ALA A 71 7.49 -4.24 -5.27
C ALA A 71 7.26 -3.84 -3.81
N ALA A 72 8.27 -4.13 -3.00
CA ALA A 72 8.91 -3.26 -2.02
C ALA A 72 9.46 -4.22 -0.97
N ASN A 73 10.77 -4.37 -0.98
CA ASN A 73 11.44 -4.78 0.24
C ASN A 73 10.91 -3.86 1.35
N PRO A 74 10.57 -4.41 2.52
CA PRO A 74 10.61 -3.58 3.70
C PRO A 74 11.98 -2.88 3.66
N VAL A 75 12.06 -1.60 4.01
CA VAL A 75 13.27 -1.23 4.73
C VAL A 75 13.11 -2.02 6.03
N ASP A 76 13.65 -3.23 6.06
CA ASP A 76 13.90 -3.96 7.29
C ASP A 76 14.94 -3.07 7.97
N LEU A 77 14.44 -2.09 8.73
CA LEU A 77 15.22 -1.47 9.79
C LEU A 77 15.35 -2.56 10.85
N ASP A 78 16.23 -3.52 10.57
CA ASP A 78 16.84 -4.29 11.63
C ASP A 78 17.55 -3.26 12.52
N ASP A 79 17.17 -3.21 13.79
CA ASP A 79 17.59 -2.23 14.81
C ASP A 79 19.10 -2.29 15.17
N ASP A 80 19.98 -2.74 14.28
CA ASP A 80 21.39 -3.07 14.56
C ASP A 80 22.42 -2.55 13.53
N ASP A 81 22.12 -1.56 12.68
CA ASP A 81 23.13 -0.93 11.81
C ASP A 81 23.38 0.54 12.17
N ASP A 82 24.65 0.82 12.45
CA ASP A 82 25.22 2.08 12.90
C ASP A 82 24.72 3.30 12.10
N VAL A 83 24.28 4.34 12.82
CA VAL A 83 23.99 5.66 12.25
C VAL A 83 25.28 6.22 11.63
N ILE A 84 25.38 6.17 10.30
CA ILE A 84 26.42 6.90 9.59
C ILE A 84 26.00 8.37 9.52
N ILE A 85 26.57 9.18 10.42
CA ILE A 85 26.61 10.64 10.27
C ILE A 85 27.60 10.96 9.15
N ILE A 86 27.15 11.63 8.09
CA ILE A 86 28.04 12.22 7.08
C ILE A 86 28.03 13.74 7.31
N ASP A 87 29.22 14.26 7.64
CA ASP A 87 29.57 15.69 7.79
C ASP A 87 29.58 16.40 6.42
#